data_AF-A0A0L0F1I2-F1
#
_entry.id   AF-A0A0L0F1I2-F1
#
_cell.length_a   1.000
_cell.length_b   1.000
_cell.length_c   1.000
_cell.angle_alpha   90.00
_cell.angle_beta   90.00
_cell.angle_gamma   90.00
#
_symmetry.space_group_name_H-M   'P 1'
#
loop_
_entity.id
_entity.type
_entity.pdbx_description
1 polymer ?
#
loop_
_entity_poly.entity_id
_entity_poly.type
_entity_poly.pdbx_seq_one_letter_code
_entity_poly.pdbx_strand_id
1 'polypeptide(L)' 'RLAGDCFKKVAELKSDVKHEQVSNYITASQCYRKEWPEGALTCLSAAIDGYTDMGRFSQAAKVTRSVMYAHERLWE' A
#
# COMPACT_ATOMS: atom_id res chain seq x y z
N ARG A 1 -5.93 -12.52 4.42
CA ARG A 1 -5.78 -11.62 5.58
C ARG A 1 -4.47 -11.87 6.31
N LEU A 2 -4.18 -13.09 6.74
CA LEU A 2 -2.92 -13.47 7.44
C LEU A 2 -1.63 -13.04 6.72
N ALA A 3 -1.55 -13.21 5.39
CA ALA A 3 -0.37 -12.78 4.63
C ALA A 3 -0.18 -11.26 4.65
N GLY A 4 -1.28 -10.50 4.49
CA GLY A 4 -1.24 -9.04 4.51
C GLY A 4 -0.83 -8.49 5.89
N ASP A 5 -1.29 -9.12 6.98
CA ASP A 5 -0.94 -8.70 8.34
C ASP A 5 0.56 -8.88 8.61
N CYS A 6 1.13 -9.98 8.11
CA CYS A 6 2.56 -10.26 8.23
C CYS A 6 3.40 -9.23 7.46
N PHE A 7 3.02 -8.91 6.21
CA PHE A 7 3.74 -7.90 5.43
C PHE A 7 3.61 -6.48 6.00
N LYS A 8 2.44 -6.14 6.57
CA LYS A 8 2.25 -4.87 7.27
C LYS A 8 3.16 -4.77 8.50
N LYS A 9 3.24 -5.83 9.31
CA LYS A 9 4.14 -5.91 10.47
C LYS A 9 5.61 -5.77 10.07
N VAL A 10 6.02 -6.42 8.98
CA VAL A 10 7.39 -6.33 8.44
C VAL A 10 7.69 -4.93 7.92
N ALA A 11 6.73 -4.25 7.28
CA ALA A 11 6.88 -2.87 6.84
C ALA A 11 7.03 -1.88 8.00
N GLU A 12 6.36 -2.13 9.14
CA GLU A 12 6.52 -1.34 10.37
C GLU A 12 7.89 -1.59 11.04
N LEU A 13 8.42 -2.82 10.99
CA LEU A 13 9.71 -3.18 11.59
C LEU A 13 10.92 -2.76 10.74
N LYS A 14 10.81 -2.75 9.40
CA LYS A 14 11.91 -2.40 8.47
C LYS A 14 11.88 -0.95 8.01
N SER A 15 11.59 -0.01 8.92
CA SER A 15 11.52 1.43 8.61
C SER A 15 12.85 2.06 8.15
N ASP A 16 13.98 1.41 8.45
CA ASP A 16 15.32 1.87 8.09
C ASP A 16 15.57 1.82 6.56
N VAL A 17 14.94 0.85 5.87
CA VAL A 17 15.03 0.70 4.42
C VAL A 17 13.71 1.12 3.78
N LYS A 18 13.55 2.44 3.59
CA LYS A 18 12.32 3.05 3.04
C LYS A 18 11.82 2.36 1.76
N HIS A 19 12.72 1.95 0.85
CA HIS A 19 12.34 1.28 -0.40
C HIS A 19 11.70 -0.09 -0.16
N GLU A 20 12.26 -0.86 0.77
CA GLU A 20 11.78 -2.19 1.12
C GLU A 20 10.47 -2.10 1.90
N GLN A 21 10.34 -1.09 2.78
CA GLN A 21 9.09 -0.75 3.46
C GLN A 21 7.95 -0.47 2.47
N VAL A 22 8.17 0.43 1.49
CA VAL A 22 7.16 0.76 0.47
C VAL A 22 6.79 -0.48 -0.37
N SER A 23 7.78 -1.28 -0.75
CA SER A 23 7.53 -2.52 -1.50
C SER A 23 6.67 -3.51 -0.70
N ASN A 24 6.93 -3.65 0.60
CA ASN A 24 6.16 -4.53 1.48
C ASN A 24 4.71 -4.05 1.66
N TYR A 25 4.47 -2.74 1.74
CA TYR A 25 3.11 -2.18 1.74
C TYR A 25 2.36 -2.43 0.44
N ILE A 26 3.01 -2.34 -0.71
CA ILE A 26 2.41 -2.67 -2.01
C ILE A 26 2.02 -4.14 -2.04
N THR A 27 2.90 -5.06 -1.63
CA THR A 27 2.61 -6.50 -1.59
C THR A 27 1.48 -6.81 -0.60
N ALA A 28 1.48 -6.19 0.58
CA ALA A 28 0.40 -6.32 1.55
C ALA A 28 -0.95 -5.89 0.95
N SER A 29 -0.98 -4.76 0.26
CA SER A 29 -2.21 -4.25 -0.38
C SER A 29 -2.78 -5.19 -1.45
N GLN A 30 -1.91 -5.86 -2.20
CA GLN A 30 -2.31 -6.86 -3.19
C GLN A 30 -2.94 -8.09 -2.52
N CYS A 31 -2.42 -8.51 -1.37
CA CYS A 31 -3.01 -9.58 -0.56
C CYS A 31 -4.37 -9.17 0.04
N TYR A 32 -4.54 -7.90 0.42
CA TYR A 32 -5.78 -7.39 0.99
C TYR A 32 -6.88 -7.13 -0.04
N ARG A 33 -6.53 -6.85 -1.30
CA ARG A 33 -7.48 -6.45 -2.37
C ARG A 33 -8.67 -7.39 -2.60
N LYS A 34 -8.58 -8.67 -2.22
CA LYS A 34 -9.66 -9.67 -2.39
C LYS A 34 -10.54 -9.87 -1.16
N GLU A 35 -10.01 -9.62 0.03
CA GLU A 35 -10.63 -10.02 1.30
C GLU A 35 -10.98 -8.83 2.19
N TRP A 36 -10.18 -7.77 2.12
CA TRP A 36 -10.37 -6.59 2.94
C TRP A 36 -9.89 -5.33 2.22
N PRO A 37 -10.79 -4.71 1.42
CA PRO A 37 -10.43 -3.58 0.58
C PRO A 37 -10.01 -2.34 1.40
N GLU A 38 -10.64 -2.08 2.54
CA GLU A 38 -10.25 -0.96 3.41
C GLU A 38 -8.80 -1.09 3.91
N GLY A 39 -8.37 -2.29 4.31
CA GLY A 39 -6.98 -2.52 4.70
C GLY A 39 -5.99 -2.35 3.56
N ALA A 40 -6.40 -2.69 2.33
CA ALA A 40 -5.60 -2.43 1.14
C ALA A 40 -5.41 -0.93 0.93
N LEU A 41 -6.46 -0.12 1.11
CA LEU A 41 -6.41 1.33 1.01
C LEU A 41 -5.45 1.94 2.03
N THR A 42 -5.51 1.52 3.29
CA THR A 42 -4.58 1.99 4.32
C THR A 42 -3.12 1.69 3.97
N CYS A 43 -2.83 0.47 3.47
CA CYS A 43 -1.47 0.10 3.05
C CYS A 43 -1.01 0.88 1.81
N LEU A 44 -1.90 1.12 0.85
CA LEU A 44 -1.59 1.91 -0.34
C LEU A 44 -1.34 3.38 -0.01
N SER A 45 -2.07 3.96 0.95
CA SER A 45 -1.83 5.32 1.43
C SER A 45 -0.44 5.45 2.06
N ALA A 46 -0.06 4.51 2.93
CA ALA A 46 1.28 4.48 3.51
C ALA A 46 2.38 4.33 2.45
N ALA A 47 2.14 3.56 1.38
CA ALA A 47 3.06 3.45 0.26
C ALA A 47 3.17 4.76 -0.55
N ILE A 48 2.08 5.51 -0.72
CA ILE A 48 2.07 6.82 -1.39
C ILE A 48 2.89 7.83 -0.59
N ASP A 49 2.73 7.87 0.73
CA ASP A 49 3.50 8.75 1.61
C ASP A 49 5.00 8.42 1.52
N GLY A 50 5.35 7.12 1.54
CA GLY A 50 6.74 6.68 1.37
C GLY A 50 7.34 7.00 -0.02
N TYR A 51 6.57 6.88 -1.11
CA TYR A 51 7.05 7.29 -2.44
C TYR A 51 7.19 8.81 -2.56
N THR A 52 6.35 9.57 -1.88
CA THR A 52 6.39 11.04 -1.86
C THR A 52 7.61 11.54 -1.09
N ASP A 53 7.92 10.92 0.06
CA ASP A 53 9.12 11.21 0.85
C ASP A 53 10.43 10.93 0.08
N MET A 54 10.44 9.91 -0.79
CA MET A 54 11.58 9.63 -1.70
C MET A 54 11.64 10.54 -2.94
N GLY A 55 10.66 11.42 -3.15
CA GLY A 55 10.54 12.23 -4.38
C GLY A 55 10.15 11.44 -5.63
N ARG A 56 9.63 10.21 -5.49
CA ARG A 56 9.22 9.32 -6.61
C ARG A 56 7.75 9.53 -6.98
N PHE A 57 7.39 10.74 -7.39
CA PHE A 57 6.00 11.12 -7.70
C PHE A 57 5.34 10.30 -8.82
N SER A 58 6.12 9.85 -9.82
CA SER A 58 5.57 9.03 -10.91
C SER A 58 5.03 7.68 -10.43
N GLN A 59 5.65 7.10 -9.40
CA GLN A 59 5.19 5.84 -8.82
C GLN A 59 4.02 6.09 -7.87
N ALA A 60 4.08 7.16 -7.05
CA ALA A 60 2.97 7.59 -6.20
C ALA A 60 1.68 7.77 -7.01
N ALA A 61 1.71 8.50 -8.13
CA ALA A 61 0.54 8.75 -8.97
C ALA A 61 -0.13 7.46 -9.51
N LYS A 62 0.67 6.45 -9.89
CA LYS A 62 0.14 5.15 -10.34
C LYS A 62 -0.59 4.41 -9.21
N VAL A 63 -0.03 4.49 -8.01
CA VAL A 63 -0.60 3.87 -6.80
C VAL A 63 -1.89 4.59 -6.42
N THR A 64 -1.91 5.94 -6.43
CA THR A 64 -3.11 6.76 -6.16
C THR A 64 -4.24 6.46 -7.14
N ARG A 65 -3.95 6.32 -8.44
CA ARG A 65 -4.96 5.92 -9.43
C ARG A 65 -5.56 4.55 -9.11
N SER A 66 -4.72 3.59 -8.70
CA SER A 66 -5.16 2.23 -8.36
C SER A 66 -6.04 2.22 -7.10
N VAL A 67 -5.73 3.06 -6.12
CA VAL A 67 -6.56 3.33 -4.93
C VAL A 67 -7.93 3.87 -5.33
N MET A 68 -7.96 4.89 -6.19
CA MET A 68 -9.20 5.56 -6.57
C MET A 68 -10.17 4.62 -7.29
N TYR A 69 -9.67 3.79 -8.21
CA TYR A 69 -10.49 2.76 -8.86
C TYR A 69 -10.98 1.66 -7.91
N ALA A 70 -10.15 1.28 -6.92
CA ALA A 70 -10.56 0.32 -5.92
C ALA A 70 -11.68 0.90 -5.03
N HIS A 71 -11.57 2.18 -4.68
CA HIS A 71 -12.59 2.91 -3.94
C HIS A 71 -13.88 3.03 -4.74
N GLU A 72 -13.83 3.52 -5.99
CA GLU A 72 -15.02 3.63 -6.85
C GLU A 72 -15.84 2.33 -6.91
N ARG A 73 -15.19 1.18 -7.10
CA ARG A 73 -15.84 -0.14 -7.12
C ARG A 73 -16.46 -0.60 -5.79
N LEU A 74 -16.08 -0.01 -4.67
CA LEU A 74 -16.63 -0.35 -3.36
C LEU A 74 -17.87 0.45 -3.01
N TRP A 75 -18.04 1.61 -3.64
CA TRP A 75 -19.12 2.55 -3.38
C TRP A 75 -20.21 2.52 -4.46
N GLU A 76 -20.10 1.60 -5.44
CA GLU A 76 -21.17 1.16 -6.35
C GLU A 76 -21.91 -0.06 -5.78
#